data_AF-A0A8J4E6W5-F1
#
_entry.id   AF-A0A8J4E6W5-F1
#
_cell.length_a   1.000
_cell.length_b   1.000
_cell.length_c   1.000
_cell.angle_alpha   90.00
_cell.angle_beta   90.00
_cell.angle_gamma   90.00
#
_symmetry.space_group_name_H-M   'P 1'
#
loop_
_entity.id
_entity.type
_entity.pdbx_description
1 polymer ?
#
loop_
_entity_poly.entity_id
_entity_poly.type
_entity_poly.pdbx_seq_one_letter_code
_entity_poly.pdbx_strand_id
1 'polypeptide(L)'
;MALNIFISHAHVDAPLAEAVKTLLDDVFDNEVAVAYSSDQSVGGGIAAGANWLQWIVDEVRRCDIAIVMLTPESLNRPWLMWEIGAVSGVALGMETQRPIVPLLFRVSVEVVPGPLHPLQAVQGEAEAGMRRMVETVWDRIQRPGQRQLAMLLAHALPIYLESVQRALQNRAQALTEDGVQEWCERIDMLRRAGRSAEVAHIHRALLLAFAPPGEDSSQVPLDLRLHRRLGELYLDARRGQEAVAQFELALRLFGKDVFVLHKLALAHLEAGNGGEAIRTLDRIATLDPAAVTENPEVAGLKGRLHRQRWEQDRNTADLRAARDAYRAAMETAAESYYMAANVGELSLALGERDVALQAYDSAVATIRRSGERSVWSLATLATAAIVAGESEEALSLLGEIGALDCPPRDLETIRNSLRRLRDHLSASAEDLASWLGALSAGILRSTPVDVGR
;
A
#
# COMPACT_ATOMS: atom_id res chain seq x y z
N MET A 1 24.60 -39.26 31.86
CA MET A 1 23.23 -39.03 31.34
C MET A 1 23.40 -38.28 30.03
N ALA A 2 22.63 -38.61 29.00
CA ALA A 2 22.64 -37.85 27.76
C ALA A 2 22.14 -36.42 28.02
N LEU A 3 22.73 -35.44 27.35
CA LEU A 3 22.33 -34.04 27.46
C LEU A 3 21.08 -33.83 26.58
N ASN A 4 20.01 -33.29 27.17
CA ASN A 4 18.72 -33.12 26.49
C ASN A 4 18.63 -31.72 25.88
N ILE A 5 18.41 -31.63 24.57
CA ILE A 5 18.18 -30.37 23.86
C ILE A 5 16.73 -30.34 23.37
N PHE A 6 16.04 -29.25 23.67
CA PHE A 6 14.71 -29.00 23.12
C PHE A 6 14.76 -27.89 22.07
N ILE A 7 14.19 -28.13 20.88
CA ILE A 7 14.05 -27.14 19.81
C ILE A 7 12.59 -26.70 19.72
N SER A 8 12.31 -25.44 20.04
CA SER A 8 11.03 -24.77 19.78
C SER A 8 11.08 -24.09 18.42
N HIS A 9 10.11 -24.40 17.56
CA HIS A 9 9.98 -23.88 16.20
C HIS A 9 8.51 -23.92 15.76
N ALA A 10 8.15 -23.13 14.73
CA ALA A 10 6.82 -23.22 14.13
C ALA A 10 6.72 -24.47 13.24
N HIS A 11 5.51 -25.03 13.04
CA HIS A 11 5.33 -26.22 12.19
C HIS A 11 5.95 -26.07 10.78
N VAL A 12 5.91 -24.88 10.21
CA VAL A 12 6.51 -24.57 8.90
C VAL A 12 8.05 -24.65 8.91
N ASP A 13 8.67 -24.54 10.08
CA ASP A 13 10.12 -24.56 10.31
C ASP A 13 10.68 -25.97 10.54
N ALA A 14 9.85 -27.02 10.48
CA ALA A 14 10.28 -28.39 10.74
C ALA A 14 11.53 -28.83 9.94
N PRO A 15 11.72 -28.47 8.65
CA PRO A 15 12.95 -28.78 7.93
C PRO A 15 14.22 -28.11 8.52
N LEU A 16 14.09 -26.93 9.15
CA LEU A 16 15.21 -26.27 9.83
C LEU A 16 15.54 -26.98 11.15
N ALA A 17 14.52 -27.37 11.91
CA ALA A 17 14.67 -28.14 13.15
C ALA A 17 15.35 -29.49 12.87
N GLU A 18 14.94 -30.17 11.79
CA GLU A 18 15.54 -31.43 11.33
C GLU A 18 17.01 -31.25 10.93
N ALA A 19 17.36 -30.15 10.25
CA ALA A 19 18.75 -29.85 9.91
C ALA A 19 19.62 -29.66 11.17
N VAL A 20 19.14 -28.91 12.17
CA VAL A 20 19.85 -28.74 13.45
C VAL A 20 19.98 -30.06 14.19
N LYS A 21 18.91 -30.87 14.23
CA LYS A 21 18.97 -32.20 14.84
C LYS A 21 20.03 -33.08 14.18
N THR A 22 20.03 -33.15 12.84
CA THR A 22 21.01 -33.93 12.08
C THR A 22 22.43 -33.49 12.37
N LEU A 23 22.68 -32.17 12.43
CA LEU A 23 23.99 -31.63 12.83
C LEU A 23 24.41 -32.08 14.23
N LEU A 24 23.49 -32.07 15.20
CA LEU A 24 23.78 -32.49 16.56
C LEU A 24 24.01 -34.00 16.65
N ASP A 25 23.20 -34.81 15.97
CA ASP A 25 23.37 -36.26 15.91
C ASP A 25 24.71 -36.64 15.27
N ASP A 26 25.10 -36.00 14.16
CA ASP A 26 26.37 -36.25 13.46
C ASP A 26 27.61 -35.92 14.31
N VAL A 27 27.49 -34.98 15.27
CA VAL A 27 28.60 -34.55 16.12
C VAL A 27 28.62 -35.29 17.47
N PHE A 28 27.45 -35.65 18.01
CA PHE A 28 27.31 -36.15 19.38
C PHE A 28 26.81 -37.59 19.51
N ASP A 29 26.41 -38.25 18.41
CA ASP A 29 25.83 -39.60 18.41
C ASP A 29 24.72 -39.73 19.47
N ASN A 30 24.79 -40.72 20.37
CA ASN A 30 23.79 -40.99 21.41
C ASN A 30 24.00 -40.18 22.71
N GLU A 31 24.94 -39.24 22.74
CA GLU A 31 25.23 -38.45 23.96
C GLU A 31 24.35 -37.21 24.11
N VAL A 32 23.71 -36.78 23.03
CA VAL A 32 22.74 -35.69 23.02
C VAL A 32 21.41 -36.22 22.52
N ALA A 33 20.35 -36.04 23.31
CA ALA A 33 18.99 -36.36 22.90
C ALA A 33 18.29 -35.06 22.47
N VAL A 34 17.88 -34.99 21.20
CA VAL A 34 17.19 -33.81 20.64
C VAL A 34 15.70 -34.09 20.50
N ALA A 35 14.87 -33.30 21.18
CA ALA A 35 13.42 -33.28 21.03
C ALA A 35 12.96 -31.96 20.38
N TYR A 36 11.90 -31.99 19.58
CA TYR A 36 11.35 -30.78 18.95
C TYR A 36 9.82 -30.83 18.83
N SER A 37 9.18 -29.65 18.77
CA SER A 37 7.72 -29.49 18.95
C SER A 37 6.84 -30.20 17.91
N SER A 38 7.38 -30.48 16.71
CA SER A 38 6.67 -31.12 15.60
C SER A 38 7.14 -32.55 15.31
N ASP A 39 7.82 -33.21 16.26
CA ASP A 39 8.26 -34.59 16.07
C ASP A 39 7.04 -35.53 15.94
N GLN A 40 7.01 -36.35 14.88
CA GLN A 40 5.95 -37.34 14.62
C GLN A 40 6.37 -38.77 15.02
N SER A 41 7.53 -38.94 15.65
CA SER A 41 8.00 -40.22 16.18
C SER A 41 7.09 -40.76 17.29
N VAL A 42 7.09 -42.08 17.52
CA VAL A 42 6.29 -42.70 18.59
C VAL A 42 6.81 -42.21 19.95
N GLY A 43 6.05 -41.32 20.59
CA GLY A 43 6.41 -40.67 21.86
C GLY A 43 7.02 -39.27 21.71
N GLY A 44 7.18 -38.76 20.48
CA GLY A 44 7.58 -37.39 20.16
C GLY A 44 6.40 -36.46 19.89
N GLY A 45 6.62 -35.15 20.06
CA GLY A 45 5.67 -34.09 19.71
C GLY A 45 4.42 -33.96 20.61
N ILE A 46 3.53 -33.06 20.20
CA ILE A 46 2.29 -32.74 20.94
C ILE A 46 1.17 -33.72 20.53
N ALA A 47 0.69 -34.53 21.47
CA ALA A 47 -0.42 -35.46 21.24
C ALA A 47 -1.76 -34.72 20.95
N ALA A 48 -2.61 -35.31 20.11
CA ALA A 48 -3.93 -34.76 19.82
C ALA A 48 -4.80 -34.62 21.09
N GLY A 49 -5.28 -33.41 21.37
CA GLY A 49 -6.05 -33.09 22.58
C GLY A 49 -5.21 -32.69 23.81
N ALA A 50 -3.88 -32.69 23.72
CA ALA A 50 -3.01 -32.21 24.80
C ALA A 50 -3.01 -30.68 24.91
N ASN A 51 -2.82 -30.16 26.12
CA ASN A 51 -2.54 -28.74 26.33
C ASN A 51 -1.11 -28.45 25.86
N TRP A 52 -0.99 -27.95 24.62
CA TRP A 52 0.28 -27.68 23.96
C TRP A 52 1.21 -26.75 24.76
N LEU A 53 0.64 -25.73 25.43
CA LEU A 53 1.42 -24.78 26.23
C LEU A 53 2.03 -25.47 27.45
N GLN A 54 1.26 -26.32 28.12
CA GLN A 54 1.74 -27.10 29.26
C GLN A 54 2.83 -28.09 28.83
N TRP A 55 2.67 -28.71 27.66
CA TRP A 55 3.67 -29.62 27.10
C TRP A 55 5.01 -28.92 26.81
N ILE A 56 5.00 -27.74 26.18
CA ILE A 56 6.22 -26.96 25.93
C ILE A 56 6.89 -26.56 27.26
N VAL A 57 6.11 -26.12 28.24
CA VAL A 57 6.62 -25.82 29.58
C VAL A 57 7.28 -27.05 30.21
N ASP A 58 6.69 -28.23 30.09
CA ASP A 58 7.23 -29.46 30.66
C ASP A 58 8.49 -29.95 29.93
N GLU A 59 8.58 -29.79 28.61
CA GLU A 59 9.78 -30.12 27.85
C GLU A 59 10.94 -29.16 28.15
N VAL A 60 10.66 -27.87 28.29
CA VAL A 60 11.64 -26.87 28.72
C VAL A 60 12.13 -27.15 30.15
N ARG A 61 11.27 -27.70 31.01
CA ARG A 61 11.62 -28.20 32.35
C ARG A 61 12.41 -29.50 32.34
N ARG A 62 12.47 -30.23 31.23
CA ARG A 62 13.22 -31.51 31.11
C ARG A 62 14.52 -31.38 30.32
N CYS A 63 14.66 -30.36 29.49
CA CYS A 63 15.87 -30.13 28.70
C CYS A 63 16.98 -29.41 29.47
N ASP A 64 18.22 -29.69 29.12
CA ASP A 64 19.42 -28.99 29.61
C ASP A 64 19.71 -27.71 28.82
N ILE A 65 19.29 -27.66 27.55
CA ILE A 65 19.41 -26.50 26.65
C ILE A 65 18.10 -26.35 25.86
N ALA A 66 17.57 -25.13 25.78
CA ALA A 66 16.45 -24.81 24.92
C ALA A 66 16.92 -23.96 23.73
N ILE A 67 16.69 -24.43 22.50
CA ILE A 67 16.91 -23.68 21.27
C ILE A 67 15.56 -23.12 20.82
N VAL A 68 15.47 -21.80 20.62
CA VAL A 68 14.26 -21.15 20.12
C VAL A 68 14.53 -20.65 18.71
N MET A 69 13.89 -21.25 17.71
CA MET A 69 14.05 -20.91 16.30
C MET A 69 13.18 -19.71 15.91
N LEU A 70 13.84 -18.66 15.41
CA LEU A 70 13.20 -17.45 14.94
C LEU A 70 13.35 -17.32 13.42
N THR A 71 12.22 -17.26 12.73
CA THR A 71 12.07 -17.05 11.29
C THR A 71 11.09 -15.89 11.07
N PRO A 72 11.07 -15.25 9.87
CA PRO A 72 10.06 -14.23 9.58
C PRO A 72 8.63 -14.74 9.80
N GLU A 73 8.37 -16.01 9.50
CA GLU A 73 7.08 -16.66 9.72
C GLU A 73 6.77 -16.88 11.20
N SER A 74 7.76 -17.20 12.03
CA SER A 74 7.54 -17.43 13.46
C SER A 74 7.36 -16.12 14.23
N LEU A 75 8.05 -15.04 13.85
CA LEU A 75 7.89 -13.70 14.45
C LEU A 75 6.48 -13.12 14.23
N ASN A 76 5.83 -13.47 13.12
CA ASN A 76 4.47 -13.02 12.81
C ASN A 76 3.36 -13.81 13.54
N ARG A 77 3.72 -14.77 14.41
CA ARG A 77 2.76 -15.64 15.09
C ARG A 77 2.56 -15.22 16.56
N PRO A 78 1.34 -14.82 16.98
CA PRO A 78 1.06 -14.32 18.33
C PRO A 78 1.49 -15.26 19.48
N TRP A 79 1.49 -16.58 19.25
CA TRP A 79 1.77 -17.59 20.27
C TRP A 79 3.26 -17.79 20.58
N LEU A 80 4.17 -17.42 19.68
CA LEU A 80 5.61 -17.54 19.94
C LEU A 80 6.03 -16.67 21.15
N MET A 81 5.41 -15.49 21.32
CA MET A 81 5.60 -14.64 22.49
C MET A 81 5.11 -15.28 23.80
N TRP A 82 4.08 -16.13 23.74
CA TRP A 82 3.59 -16.89 24.89
C TRP A 82 4.50 -18.07 25.22
N GLU A 83 5.01 -18.78 24.21
CA GLU A 83 6.04 -19.82 24.41
C GLU A 83 7.30 -19.23 25.02
N ILE A 84 7.81 -18.14 24.45
CA ILE A 84 8.98 -17.41 24.95
C ILE A 84 8.71 -16.84 26.34
N GLY A 85 7.52 -16.31 26.61
CA GLY A 85 7.12 -15.79 27.93
C GLY A 85 6.97 -16.89 28.97
N ALA A 86 6.48 -18.08 28.60
CA ALA A 86 6.40 -19.24 29.46
C ALA A 86 7.80 -19.83 29.74
N VAL A 87 8.64 -19.96 28.71
CA VAL A 87 10.05 -20.39 28.84
C VAL A 87 10.83 -19.42 29.72
N SER A 88 10.70 -18.12 29.48
CA SER A 88 11.38 -17.08 30.25
C SER A 88 10.81 -16.95 31.67
N GLY A 89 9.49 -17.05 31.85
CA GLY A 89 8.83 -17.02 33.15
C GLY A 89 9.14 -18.24 34.02
N VAL A 90 9.28 -19.43 33.41
CA VAL A 90 9.78 -20.64 34.07
C VAL A 90 11.26 -20.48 34.41
N ALA A 91 12.08 -19.94 33.51
CA ALA A 91 13.50 -19.69 33.76
C ALA A 91 13.74 -18.61 34.85
N LEU A 92 12.89 -17.60 34.94
CA LEU A 92 12.92 -16.56 35.98
C LEU A 92 12.42 -17.07 37.34
N GLY A 93 11.53 -18.06 37.37
CA GLY A 93 11.02 -18.70 38.59
C GLY A 93 11.84 -19.90 39.10
N MET A 94 12.88 -20.31 38.37
CA MET A 94 13.79 -21.40 38.75
C MET A 94 15.08 -20.84 39.35
N GLU A 95 15.58 -21.46 40.44
CA GLU A 95 16.87 -21.09 41.07
C GLU A 95 18.08 -21.31 40.15
N THR A 96 17.92 -22.10 39.08
CA THR A 96 18.95 -22.36 38.06
C THR A 96 18.48 -21.86 36.69
N GLN A 97 19.11 -20.79 36.20
CA GLN A 97 18.86 -20.28 34.84
C GLN A 97 19.29 -21.33 33.82
N ARG A 98 18.31 -21.87 33.07
CA ARG A 98 18.59 -22.74 31.93
C ARG A 98 19.00 -21.89 30.73
N PRO A 99 19.96 -22.37 29.92
CA PRO A 99 20.46 -21.61 28.78
C PRO A 99 19.47 -21.74 27.63
N ILE A 100 18.93 -20.59 27.25
CA ILE A 100 18.09 -20.42 26.08
C ILE A 100 18.98 -19.85 24.97
N VAL A 101 18.95 -20.48 23.79
CA VAL A 101 19.70 -20.05 22.61
C VAL A 101 18.71 -19.60 21.54
N PRO A 102 18.56 -18.28 21.29
CA PRO A 102 17.82 -17.79 20.14
C PRO A 102 18.60 -18.13 18.86
N LEU A 103 18.00 -18.93 17.97
CA LEU A 103 18.59 -19.35 16.71
C LEU A 103 17.84 -18.70 15.55
N LEU A 104 18.51 -17.79 14.85
CA LEU A 104 17.91 -16.89 13.86
C LEU A 104 18.10 -17.42 12.43
N PHE A 105 17.05 -17.39 11.62
CA PHE A 105 17.12 -17.63 10.17
C PHE A 105 16.40 -16.49 9.45
N ARG A 106 17.10 -15.76 8.58
CA ARG A 106 16.62 -14.54 7.90
C ARG A 106 16.06 -13.48 8.85
N VAL A 107 16.53 -13.46 10.08
CA VAL A 107 16.07 -12.57 11.15
C VAL A 107 17.26 -11.78 11.68
N SER A 108 17.12 -10.45 11.73
CA SER A 108 18.09 -9.57 12.38
C SER A 108 18.03 -9.73 13.90
N VAL A 109 19.18 -9.58 14.57
CA VAL A 109 19.26 -9.59 16.03
C VAL A 109 18.41 -8.46 16.63
N GLU A 110 18.24 -7.36 15.90
CA GLU A 110 17.50 -6.16 16.35
C GLU A 110 16.00 -6.38 16.49
N VAL A 111 15.43 -7.34 15.76
CA VAL A 111 13.98 -7.64 15.79
C VAL A 111 13.65 -8.81 16.72
N VAL A 112 14.64 -9.30 17.47
CA VAL A 112 14.45 -10.37 18.46
C VAL A 112 13.54 -9.86 19.60
N PRO A 113 12.48 -10.60 19.96
CA PRO A 113 11.51 -10.13 20.94
C PRO A 113 12.08 -10.04 22.37
N GLY A 114 11.51 -9.12 23.14
CA GLY A 114 12.00 -8.66 24.45
C GLY A 114 12.58 -9.71 25.41
N PRO A 115 11.91 -10.84 25.72
CA PRO A 115 12.46 -11.81 26.67
C PRO A 115 13.74 -12.52 26.18
N LEU A 116 13.96 -12.54 24.86
CA LEU A 116 15.16 -13.10 24.25
C LEU A 116 16.21 -12.04 23.92
N HIS A 117 15.85 -10.76 23.92
CA HIS A 117 16.76 -9.66 23.56
C HIS A 117 18.04 -9.59 24.42
N PRO A 118 18.04 -9.88 25.73
CA PRO A 118 19.26 -9.91 26.53
C PRO A 118 20.18 -11.11 26.23
N LEU A 119 19.68 -12.12 25.50
CA LEU A 119 20.40 -13.36 25.23
C LEU A 119 21.27 -13.23 23.98
N GLN A 120 22.40 -13.93 23.96
CA GLN A 120 23.27 -13.97 22.80
C GLN A 120 22.68 -14.85 21.70
N ALA A 121 22.08 -14.22 20.68
CA ALA A 121 21.50 -14.92 19.54
C ALA A 121 22.58 -15.51 18.61
N VAL A 122 22.25 -16.63 17.97
CA VAL A 122 23.08 -17.33 16.99
C VAL A 122 22.44 -17.18 15.62
N GLN A 123 23.23 -16.78 14.62
CA GLN A 123 22.80 -16.80 13.22
C GLN A 123 22.92 -18.23 12.67
N GLY A 124 21.79 -18.87 12.42
CA GLY A 124 21.70 -20.28 12.00
C GLY A 124 22.16 -20.52 10.57
N GLU A 125 22.22 -19.48 9.74
CA GLU A 125 22.76 -19.51 8.37
C GLU A 125 24.28 -19.30 8.33
N ALA A 126 24.89 -18.90 9.45
CA ALA A 126 26.31 -18.57 9.52
C ALA A 126 27.12 -19.72 10.16
N GLU A 127 28.08 -20.27 9.40
CA GLU A 127 28.95 -21.36 9.88
C GLU A 127 29.58 -21.04 11.25
N ALA A 128 30.13 -19.83 11.41
CA ALA A 128 30.79 -19.40 12.63
C ALA A 128 29.84 -19.36 13.84
N GLY A 129 28.57 -19.02 13.62
CA GLY A 129 27.55 -19.01 14.68
C GLY A 129 27.25 -20.43 15.16
N MET A 130 26.97 -21.33 14.21
CA MET A 130 26.65 -22.73 14.50
C MET A 130 27.84 -23.48 15.10
N ARG A 131 29.06 -23.22 14.63
CA ARG A 131 30.30 -23.74 15.24
C ARG A 131 30.38 -23.41 16.74
N ARG A 132 30.20 -22.14 17.12
CA ARG A 132 30.22 -21.72 18.53
C ARG A 132 29.11 -22.37 19.35
N MET A 133 27.91 -22.52 18.77
CA MET A 133 26.80 -23.20 19.45
C MET A 133 27.17 -24.66 19.76
N VAL A 134 27.69 -25.39 18.77
CA VAL A 134 28.11 -26.79 18.94
C VAL A 134 29.29 -26.92 19.91
N GLU A 135 30.28 -26.02 19.85
CA GLU A 135 31.37 -25.95 20.83
C GLU A 135 30.84 -25.74 22.26
N THR A 136 29.82 -24.91 22.44
CA THR A 136 29.19 -24.69 23.75
C THR A 136 28.51 -25.96 24.28
N VAL A 137 27.88 -26.76 23.40
CA VAL A 137 27.30 -28.06 23.76
C VAL A 137 28.41 -29.06 24.10
N TRP A 138 29.49 -29.08 23.31
CA TRP A 138 30.64 -29.96 23.50
C TRP A 138 31.35 -29.73 24.84
N ASP A 139 31.54 -28.48 25.24
CA ASP A 139 32.16 -28.14 26.52
C ASP A 139 31.30 -28.57 27.72
N ARG A 140 29.96 -28.58 27.56
CA ARG A 140 29.02 -28.99 28.61
C ARG A 140 29.00 -30.48 28.87
N ILE A 141 29.14 -31.29 27.82
CA ILE A 141 29.27 -32.75 27.97
C ILE A 141 30.67 -33.17 28.42
N GLN A 142 31.59 -32.22 28.62
CA GLN A 142 32.95 -32.41 29.12
C GLN A 142 33.79 -33.40 28.28
N ARG A 143 33.56 -33.45 26.95
CA ARG A 143 34.32 -34.34 26.06
C ARG A 143 35.74 -33.80 25.81
N PRO A 144 36.81 -34.58 26.06
CA PRO A 144 38.16 -34.20 25.68
C PRO A 144 38.34 -34.30 24.15
N GLY A 145 39.15 -33.41 23.57
CA GLY A 145 39.63 -33.56 22.18
C GLY A 145 39.07 -32.55 21.18
N GLN A 146 39.46 -31.28 21.28
CA GLN A 146 39.06 -30.24 20.32
C GLN A 146 39.43 -30.55 18.86
N ARG A 147 40.50 -31.34 18.62
CA ARG A 147 40.84 -31.80 17.26
C ARG A 147 39.78 -32.73 16.67
N GLN A 148 39.16 -33.58 17.48
CA GLN A 148 38.09 -34.46 17.04
C GLN A 148 36.83 -33.65 16.71
N LEU A 149 36.45 -32.72 17.58
CA LEU A 149 35.35 -31.79 17.32
C LEU A 149 35.56 -31.01 16.02
N ALA A 150 36.77 -30.48 15.80
CA ALA A 150 37.09 -29.75 14.58
C ALA A 150 36.89 -30.60 13.30
N MET A 151 37.26 -31.89 13.33
CA MET A 151 37.06 -32.80 12.20
C MET A 151 35.58 -33.13 11.97
N LEU A 152 34.82 -33.39 13.04
CA LEU A 152 33.37 -33.64 12.94
C LEU A 152 32.64 -32.42 12.37
N LEU A 153 32.94 -31.23 12.89
CA LEU A 153 32.37 -29.98 12.39
C LEU A 153 32.74 -29.68 10.94
N ALA A 154 33.96 -30.01 10.50
CA ALA A 154 34.38 -29.82 9.11
C ALA A 154 33.57 -30.67 8.12
N HIS A 155 33.00 -31.80 8.58
CA HIS A 155 32.12 -32.65 7.78
C HIS A 155 30.65 -32.24 7.90
N ALA A 156 30.15 -32.04 9.13
CA ALA A 156 28.74 -31.86 9.40
C ALA A 156 28.22 -30.45 9.07
N LEU A 157 29.01 -29.39 9.27
CA LEU A 157 28.56 -28.01 9.02
C LEU A 157 28.21 -27.73 7.55
N PRO A 158 29.00 -28.18 6.54
CA PRO A 158 28.60 -28.02 5.14
C PRO A 158 27.25 -28.69 4.80
N ILE A 159 27.00 -29.90 5.32
CA ILE A 159 25.75 -30.65 5.10
C ILE A 159 24.58 -29.91 5.74
N TYR A 160 24.77 -29.42 6.96
CA TYR A 160 23.81 -28.58 7.67
C TYR A 160 23.48 -27.31 6.88
N LEU A 161 24.50 -26.57 6.41
CA LEU A 161 24.30 -25.32 5.68
C LEU A 161 23.57 -25.56 4.34
N GLU A 162 23.88 -26.64 3.63
CA GLU A 162 23.15 -27.01 2.42
C GLU A 162 21.68 -27.34 2.72
N SER A 163 21.42 -28.06 3.81
CA SER A 163 20.07 -28.41 4.25
C SER A 163 19.26 -27.17 4.66
N VAL A 164 19.87 -26.24 5.40
CA VAL A 164 19.29 -24.92 5.72
C VAL A 164 19.00 -24.13 4.45
N GLN A 165 19.95 -24.07 3.51
CA GLN A 165 19.74 -23.36 2.25
C GLN A 165 18.54 -23.93 1.49
N ARG A 166 18.43 -25.25 1.35
CA ARG A 166 17.28 -25.92 0.71
C ARG A 166 15.97 -25.64 1.47
N ALA A 167 15.99 -25.68 2.80
CA ALA A 167 14.83 -25.38 3.63
C ALA A 167 14.33 -23.93 3.46
N LEU A 168 15.25 -22.99 3.16
CA LEU A 168 14.95 -21.57 2.99
C LEU A 168 14.67 -21.16 1.53
N GLN A 169 15.04 -21.97 0.54
CA GLN A 169 14.96 -21.62 -0.90
C GLN A 169 13.57 -21.16 -1.36
N ASN A 170 12.51 -21.81 -0.86
CA ASN A 170 11.12 -21.50 -1.25
C ASN A 170 10.35 -20.70 -0.20
N ARG A 171 11.06 -20.09 0.77
CA ARG A 171 10.43 -19.29 1.83
C ARG A 171 10.38 -17.82 1.46
N ALA A 172 9.36 -17.15 1.96
CA ALA A 172 9.24 -15.70 1.85
C ALA A 172 10.54 -15.05 2.38
N GLN A 173 11.04 -14.06 1.66
CA GLN A 173 12.16 -13.29 2.16
C GLN A 173 11.66 -12.33 3.23
N ALA A 174 12.43 -12.12 4.30
CA ALA A 174 12.16 -11.02 5.20
C ALA A 174 12.16 -9.72 4.38
N LEU A 175 11.12 -8.91 4.52
CA LEU A 175 11.02 -7.63 3.84
C LEU A 175 11.96 -6.64 4.56
N THR A 176 13.20 -6.53 4.08
CA THR A 176 14.19 -5.58 4.58
C THR A 176 13.95 -4.18 4.01
N GLU A 177 14.54 -3.15 4.62
CA GLU A 177 14.46 -1.76 4.11
C GLU A 177 14.96 -1.64 2.66
N ASP A 178 16.10 -2.24 2.34
CA ASP A 178 16.63 -2.29 0.97
C ASP A 178 15.66 -3.01 0.01
N GLY A 179 15.01 -4.07 0.49
CA GLY A 179 13.96 -4.76 -0.24
C GLY A 179 12.76 -3.85 -0.52
N VAL A 180 12.27 -3.14 0.49
CA VAL A 180 11.17 -2.17 0.30
C VAL A 180 11.56 -1.10 -0.71
N GLN A 181 12.77 -0.54 -0.60
CA GLN A 181 13.23 0.53 -1.48
C GLN A 181 13.36 0.07 -2.93
N GLU A 182 13.94 -1.11 -3.16
CA GLU A 182 14.04 -1.72 -4.49
C GLU A 182 12.66 -1.92 -5.14
N TRP A 183 11.68 -2.41 -4.38
CA TRP A 183 10.34 -2.63 -4.91
C TRP A 183 9.54 -1.34 -5.09
N CYS A 184 9.74 -0.34 -4.23
CA CYS A 184 9.22 1.01 -4.46
C CYS A 184 9.71 1.58 -5.79
N GLU A 185 11.00 1.46 -6.08
CA GLU A 185 11.60 1.96 -7.32
C GLU A 185 11.03 1.24 -8.55
N ARG A 186 10.83 -0.09 -8.48
CA ARG A 186 10.19 -0.87 -9.56
C ARG A 186 8.78 -0.38 -9.88
N ILE A 187 7.97 -0.13 -8.85
CA ILE A 187 6.59 0.39 -9.04
C ILE A 187 6.65 1.80 -9.64
N ASP A 188 7.54 2.66 -9.14
CA ASP A 188 7.69 4.03 -9.62
C ASP A 188 8.23 4.11 -11.05
N MET A 189 9.07 3.15 -11.47
CA MET A 189 9.52 3.05 -12.86
C MET A 189 8.36 2.72 -13.80
N LEU A 190 7.48 1.77 -13.44
CA LEU A 190 6.29 1.49 -14.24
C LEU A 190 5.38 2.71 -14.36
N ARG A 191 5.18 3.43 -13.26
CA ARG A 191 4.36 4.64 -13.24
C ARG A 191 4.95 5.75 -14.12
N ARG A 192 6.25 6.04 -13.98
CA ARG A 192 6.96 7.02 -14.82
C ARG A 192 6.95 6.66 -16.31
N ALA A 193 6.98 5.36 -16.62
CA ALA A 193 6.90 4.86 -17.99
C ALA A 193 5.46 4.78 -18.54
N GLY A 194 4.43 5.14 -17.77
CA GLY A 194 3.02 5.03 -18.18
C GLY A 194 2.54 3.58 -18.34
N ARG A 195 3.24 2.60 -17.76
CA ARG A 195 2.99 1.15 -17.89
C ARG A 195 2.07 0.64 -16.78
N SER A 196 1.01 1.39 -16.46
CA SER A 196 0.09 1.04 -15.36
C SER A 196 -0.66 -0.28 -15.58
N ALA A 197 -0.85 -0.70 -16.83
CA ALA A 197 -1.44 -2.00 -17.18
C ALA A 197 -0.70 -3.20 -16.57
N GLU A 198 0.59 -3.06 -16.23
CA GLU A 198 1.41 -4.13 -15.67
C GLU A 198 1.29 -4.29 -14.14
N VAL A 199 0.47 -3.45 -13.48
CA VAL A 199 0.27 -3.46 -12.03
C VAL A 199 -0.06 -4.85 -11.47
N ALA A 200 -0.84 -5.65 -12.20
CA ALA A 200 -1.20 -7.00 -11.77
C ALA A 200 0.01 -7.93 -11.71
N HIS A 201 0.95 -7.77 -12.65
CA HIS A 201 2.14 -8.60 -12.74
C HIS A 201 3.12 -8.26 -11.61
N ILE A 202 3.42 -6.97 -11.42
CA ILE A 202 4.34 -6.55 -10.35
C ILE A 202 3.77 -6.84 -8.96
N HIS A 203 2.46 -6.69 -8.75
CA HIS A 203 1.81 -7.05 -7.48
C HIS A 203 1.93 -8.55 -7.20
N ARG A 204 1.66 -9.43 -8.19
CA ARG A 204 1.87 -10.88 -8.02
C ARG A 204 3.32 -11.22 -7.71
N ALA A 205 4.28 -10.59 -8.40
CA ALA A 205 5.70 -10.83 -8.17
C ALA A 205 6.13 -10.39 -6.75
N LEU A 206 5.57 -9.29 -6.24
CA LEU A 206 5.80 -8.81 -4.88
C LEU A 206 5.26 -9.78 -3.84
N LEU A 207 4.05 -10.30 -4.03
CA LEU A 207 3.47 -11.31 -3.13
C LEU A 207 4.29 -12.62 -3.14
N LEU A 208 4.77 -13.07 -4.31
CA LEU A 208 5.65 -14.25 -4.40
C LEU A 208 6.97 -14.06 -3.66
N ALA A 209 7.49 -12.83 -3.56
CA ALA A 209 8.75 -12.54 -2.90
C ALA A 209 8.62 -12.45 -1.37
N PHE A 210 7.55 -11.83 -0.87
CA PHE A 210 7.46 -11.43 0.54
C PHE A 210 6.22 -11.90 1.29
N ALA A 211 5.15 -12.28 0.59
CA ALA A 211 3.95 -12.69 1.30
C ALA A 211 4.11 -14.12 1.84
N PRO A 212 3.68 -14.38 3.09
CA PRO A 212 3.79 -15.71 3.67
C PRO A 212 2.97 -16.73 2.87
N PRO A 213 3.43 -17.99 2.75
CA PRO A 213 2.69 -19.03 2.03
C PRO A 213 1.37 -19.36 2.74
N GLY A 214 0.26 -19.40 1.98
CA GLY A 214 -1.07 -19.73 2.50
C GLY A 214 -2.21 -19.21 1.61
N GLU A 215 -3.43 -19.69 1.87
CA GLU A 215 -4.66 -19.12 1.32
C GLU A 215 -4.82 -17.72 1.90
N ASP A 216 -4.82 -16.68 1.04
CA ASP A 216 -5.02 -15.26 1.37
C ASP A 216 -3.77 -14.40 1.70
N SER A 217 -2.62 -14.75 1.13
CA SER A 217 -1.39 -13.92 1.14
C SER A 217 -1.60 -12.47 0.65
N SER A 218 -2.62 -12.23 -0.18
CA SER A 218 -3.02 -10.90 -0.66
C SER A 218 -3.62 -9.98 0.39
N GLN A 219 -4.02 -10.49 1.57
CA GLN A 219 -4.63 -9.71 2.65
C GLN A 219 -3.68 -9.38 3.81
N VAL A 220 -2.43 -9.80 3.72
CA VAL A 220 -1.41 -9.52 4.73
C VAL A 220 -0.78 -8.16 4.43
N PRO A 221 -0.85 -7.19 5.37
CA PRO A 221 -0.13 -5.93 5.21
C PRO A 221 1.39 -6.15 5.25
N LEU A 222 2.10 -5.64 4.25
CA LEU A 222 3.56 -5.75 4.10
C LEU A 222 4.28 -4.48 4.55
N ASP A 223 4.13 -3.38 3.80
CA ASP A 223 4.71 -2.07 4.10
C ASP A 223 3.81 -0.95 3.55
N LEU A 224 3.72 0.16 4.30
CA LEU A 224 2.89 1.32 3.94
C LEU A 224 3.22 1.86 2.54
N ARG A 225 4.51 2.00 2.22
CA ARG A 225 4.99 2.59 0.96
C ARG A 225 4.64 1.70 -0.21
N LEU A 226 4.79 0.37 -0.07
CA LEU A 226 4.45 -0.59 -1.11
C LEU A 226 2.97 -0.57 -1.43
N HIS A 227 2.11 -0.65 -0.41
CA HIS A 227 0.66 -0.63 -0.58
C HIS A 227 0.16 0.71 -1.14
N ARG A 228 0.69 1.85 -0.65
CA ARG A 228 0.34 3.16 -1.20
C ARG A 228 0.69 3.25 -2.69
N ARG A 229 1.90 2.84 -3.08
CA ARG A 229 2.36 2.89 -4.49
C ARG A 229 1.61 1.92 -5.39
N LEU A 230 1.30 0.71 -4.93
CA LEU A 230 0.46 -0.23 -5.66
C LEU A 230 -0.95 0.33 -5.86
N GLY A 231 -1.55 0.92 -4.81
CA GLY A 231 -2.86 1.56 -4.90
C GLY A 231 -2.88 2.70 -5.92
N GLU A 232 -1.85 3.55 -5.93
CA GLU A 232 -1.68 4.60 -6.94
C GLU A 232 -1.52 4.02 -8.36
N LEU A 233 -0.72 2.96 -8.54
CA LEU A 233 -0.55 2.33 -9.84
C LEU A 233 -1.85 1.64 -10.33
N TYR A 234 -2.66 1.10 -9.42
CA TYR A 234 -3.99 0.56 -9.73
C TYR A 234 -4.98 1.67 -10.12
N LEU A 235 -4.94 2.83 -9.46
CA LEU A 235 -5.71 4.01 -9.88
C LEU A 235 -5.32 4.45 -11.29
N ASP A 236 -4.02 4.55 -11.59
CA ASP A 236 -3.50 4.87 -12.93
C ASP A 236 -3.91 3.82 -13.98
N ALA A 237 -4.20 2.59 -13.54
CA ALA A 237 -4.72 1.50 -14.39
C ALA A 237 -6.26 1.46 -14.46
N ARG A 238 -6.98 2.43 -13.86
CA ARG A 238 -8.46 2.48 -13.79
C ARG A 238 -9.08 1.27 -13.08
N ARG A 239 -8.35 0.70 -12.12
CA ARG A 239 -8.73 -0.50 -11.36
C ARG A 239 -9.03 -0.13 -9.91
N GLY A 240 -10.17 0.53 -9.71
CA GLY A 240 -10.56 1.13 -8.43
C GLY A 240 -10.71 0.11 -7.28
N GLN A 241 -11.29 -1.07 -7.55
CA GLN A 241 -11.52 -2.11 -6.52
C GLN A 241 -10.19 -2.63 -5.94
N GLU A 242 -9.20 -2.90 -6.80
CA GLU A 242 -7.88 -3.34 -6.37
C GLU A 242 -7.11 -2.21 -5.68
N ALA A 243 -7.26 -0.96 -6.12
CA ALA A 243 -6.69 0.20 -5.43
C ALA A 243 -7.25 0.35 -4.00
N VAL A 244 -8.57 0.18 -3.82
CA VAL A 244 -9.22 0.16 -2.49
C VAL A 244 -8.55 -0.88 -1.59
N ALA A 245 -8.42 -2.12 -2.05
CA ALA A 245 -7.80 -3.19 -1.26
C ALA A 245 -6.37 -2.84 -0.81
N GLN A 246 -5.56 -2.22 -1.68
CA GLN A 246 -4.21 -1.81 -1.30
C GLN A 246 -4.19 -0.69 -0.27
N PHE A 247 -5.03 0.35 -0.42
CA PHE A 247 -5.10 1.42 0.56
C PHE A 247 -5.67 0.97 1.91
N GLU A 248 -6.58 0.00 1.93
CA GLU A 248 -7.04 -0.64 3.17
C GLU A 248 -5.91 -1.38 3.90
N LEU A 249 -5.06 -2.11 3.18
CA LEU A 249 -3.87 -2.76 3.76
C LEU A 249 -2.89 -1.74 4.34
N ALA A 250 -2.65 -0.62 3.63
CA ALA A 250 -1.86 0.50 4.14
C ALA A 250 -2.45 1.08 5.45
N LEU A 251 -3.78 1.24 5.52
CA LEU A 251 -4.46 1.79 6.70
C LEU A 251 -4.56 0.79 7.87
N ARG A 252 -4.39 -0.52 7.63
CA ARG A 252 -4.21 -1.50 8.73
C ARG A 252 -2.88 -1.27 9.47
N LEU A 253 -1.84 -0.82 8.76
CA LEU A 253 -0.55 -0.44 9.35
C LEU A 253 -0.63 0.95 10.01
N PHE A 254 -1.23 1.92 9.32
CA PHE A 254 -1.33 3.31 9.78
C PHE A 254 -2.73 3.88 9.59
N GLY A 255 -3.65 3.58 10.51
CA GLY A 255 -5.08 3.89 10.36
C GLY A 255 -5.48 5.36 10.45
N LYS A 256 -4.54 6.31 10.64
CA LYS A 256 -4.83 7.75 10.71
C LYS A 256 -4.14 8.56 9.62
N ASP A 257 -3.56 7.91 8.62
CA ASP A 257 -2.89 8.60 7.52
C ASP A 257 -3.93 9.28 6.60
N VAL A 258 -4.06 10.60 6.72
CA VAL A 258 -5.00 11.42 5.94
C VAL A 258 -4.68 11.39 4.44
N PHE A 259 -3.41 11.28 4.06
CA PHE A 259 -3.01 11.21 2.66
C PHE A 259 -3.46 9.89 2.03
N VAL A 260 -3.29 8.78 2.74
CA VAL A 260 -3.79 7.46 2.28
C VAL A 260 -5.32 7.42 2.30
N LEU A 261 -5.98 8.01 3.30
CA LEU A 261 -7.45 8.13 3.31
C LEU A 261 -7.97 8.92 2.11
N HIS A 262 -7.30 10.00 1.71
CA HIS A 262 -7.64 10.74 0.50
C HIS A 262 -7.54 9.85 -0.75
N LYS A 263 -6.45 9.07 -0.89
CA LYS A 263 -6.30 8.15 -2.02
C LYS A 263 -7.31 6.98 -1.98
N LEU A 264 -7.70 6.51 -0.79
CA LEU A 264 -8.79 5.54 -0.62
C LEU A 264 -10.14 6.12 -1.08
N ALA A 265 -10.46 7.36 -0.71
CA ALA A 265 -11.68 8.02 -1.17
C ALA A 265 -11.71 8.16 -2.71
N LEU A 266 -10.57 8.49 -3.32
CA LEU A 266 -10.41 8.51 -4.78
C LEU A 266 -10.59 7.11 -5.40
N ALA A 267 -10.05 6.07 -4.78
CA ALA A 267 -10.21 4.68 -5.23
C ALA A 267 -11.65 4.19 -5.13
N HIS A 268 -12.38 4.53 -4.06
CA HIS A 268 -13.81 4.26 -3.95
C HIS A 268 -14.59 4.97 -5.05
N LEU A 269 -14.26 6.22 -5.36
CA LEU A 269 -14.90 6.96 -6.46
C LEU A 269 -14.67 6.27 -7.82
N GLU A 270 -13.42 5.89 -8.12
CA GLU A 270 -13.07 5.16 -9.35
C GLU A 270 -13.76 3.78 -9.42
N ALA A 271 -13.97 3.13 -8.27
CA ALA A 271 -14.72 1.88 -8.16
C ALA A 271 -16.24 2.05 -8.29
N GLY A 272 -16.76 3.28 -8.42
CA GLY A 272 -18.19 3.58 -8.45
C GLY A 272 -18.86 3.60 -7.07
N ASN A 273 -18.09 3.48 -5.99
CA ASN A 273 -18.56 3.41 -4.60
C ASN A 273 -18.62 4.80 -3.96
N GLY A 274 -19.39 5.73 -4.56
CA GLY A 274 -19.46 7.12 -4.10
C GLY A 274 -19.87 7.30 -2.62
N GLY A 275 -20.71 6.41 -2.10
CA GLY A 275 -21.10 6.41 -0.68
C GLY A 275 -19.95 6.07 0.27
N GLU A 276 -19.06 5.14 -0.11
CA GLU A 276 -17.84 4.81 0.65
C GLU A 276 -16.83 5.97 0.58
N ALA A 277 -16.73 6.60 -0.58
CA ALA A 277 -15.84 7.75 -0.77
C ALA A 277 -16.21 8.91 0.16
N ILE A 278 -17.50 9.20 0.31
CA ILE A 278 -18.00 10.22 1.26
C ILE A 278 -17.71 9.83 2.69
N ARG A 279 -17.99 8.59 3.09
CA ARG A 279 -17.67 8.11 4.45
C ARG A 279 -16.17 8.19 4.76
N THR A 280 -15.33 7.98 3.76
CA THR A 280 -13.88 8.16 3.87
C THR A 280 -13.50 9.63 4.03
N LEU A 281 -14.14 10.55 3.29
CA LEU A 281 -13.97 12.00 3.48
C LEU A 281 -14.45 12.47 4.86
N ASP A 282 -15.56 11.95 5.37
CA ASP A 282 -16.07 12.27 6.71
C ASP A 282 -15.07 11.82 7.80
N ARG A 283 -14.41 10.67 7.58
CA ARG A 283 -13.32 10.21 8.43
C ARG A 283 -12.11 11.15 8.37
N ILE A 284 -11.75 11.68 7.19
CA ILE A 284 -10.71 12.72 7.07
C ILE A 284 -11.13 13.95 7.87
N ALA A 285 -12.34 14.47 7.67
CA ALA A 285 -12.85 15.65 8.38
C ALA A 285 -12.87 15.48 9.90
N THR A 286 -13.06 14.26 10.39
CA THR A 286 -13.03 13.94 11.82
C THR A 286 -11.59 13.94 12.38
N LEU A 287 -10.62 13.46 11.60
CA LEU A 287 -9.21 13.38 12.00
C LEU A 287 -8.49 14.73 11.86
N ASP A 288 -8.79 15.43 10.77
CA ASP A 288 -8.22 16.72 10.40
C ASP A 288 -9.33 17.57 9.73
N PRO A 289 -10.07 18.36 10.53
CA PRO A 289 -11.08 19.27 10.02
C PRO A 289 -10.54 20.34 9.06
N ALA A 290 -9.25 20.69 9.17
CA ALA A 290 -8.63 21.68 8.29
C ALA A 290 -8.31 21.09 6.91
N ALA A 291 -7.98 19.79 6.82
CA ALA A 291 -7.67 19.14 5.55
C ALA A 291 -8.80 19.27 4.51
N VAL A 292 -10.06 19.27 4.90
CA VAL A 292 -11.18 19.39 3.94
C VAL A 292 -11.34 20.78 3.32
N THR A 293 -10.62 21.78 3.83
CA THR A 293 -10.60 23.15 3.30
C THR A 293 -9.22 23.58 2.82
N GLU A 294 -8.16 23.21 3.54
CA GLU A 294 -6.80 23.66 3.28
C GLU A 294 -6.05 22.77 2.28
N ASN A 295 -6.42 21.49 2.18
CA ASN A 295 -5.83 20.60 1.18
C ASN A 295 -6.68 20.63 -0.12
N PRO A 296 -6.15 21.18 -1.22
CA PRO A 296 -6.91 21.34 -2.46
C PRO A 296 -7.29 20.00 -3.11
N GLU A 297 -6.53 18.92 -2.90
CA GLU A 297 -6.89 17.59 -3.42
C GLU A 297 -8.11 17.02 -2.68
N VAL A 298 -8.16 17.19 -1.36
CA VAL A 298 -9.28 16.74 -0.52
C VAL A 298 -10.52 17.58 -0.78
N ALA A 299 -10.37 18.91 -0.77
CA ALA A 299 -11.46 19.84 -1.04
C ALA A 299 -12.02 19.66 -2.46
N GLY A 300 -11.15 19.49 -3.46
CA GLY A 300 -11.56 19.22 -4.84
C GLY A 300 -12.30 17.87 -5.00
N LEU A 301 -11.83 16.81 -4.31
CA LEU A 301 -12.51 15.51 -4.32
C LEU A 301 -13.90 15.59 -3.66
N LYS A 302 -14.01 16.31 -2.54
CA LYS A 302 -15.30 16.61 -1.89
C LYS A 302 -16.24 17.34 -2.83
N GLY A 303 -15.74 18.37 -3.52
CA GLY A 303 -16.48 19.12 -4.54
C GLY A 303 -17.03 18.21 -5.64
N ARG A 304 -16.18 17.32 -6.17
CA ARG A 304 -16.57 16.35 -7.21
C ARG A 304 -17.66 15.37 -6.75
N LEU A 305 -17.53 14.81 -5.55
CA LEU A 305 -18.50 13.85 -5.02
C LEU A 305 -19.89 14.48 -4.79
N HIS A 306 -19.93 15.68 -4.20
CA HIS A 306 -21.20 16.39 -4.04
C HIS A 306 -21.79 16.82 -5.38
N ARG A 307 -20.97 17.22 -6.35
CA ARG A 307 -21.43 17.50 -7.72
C ARG A 307 -22.07 16.26 -8.36
N GLN A 308 -21.45 15.09 -8.26
CA GLN A 308 -22.00 13.84 -8.79
C GLN A 308 -23.36 13.49 -8.13
N ARG A 309 -23.48 13.67 -6.81
CA ARG A 309 -24.76 13.47 -6.11
C ARG A 309 -25.82 14.48 -6.53
N TRP A 310 -25.45 15.74 -6.71
CA TRP A 310 -26.37 16.73 -7.25
C TRP A 310 -26.83 16.38 -8.68
N GLU A 311 -25.94 15.88 -9.54
CA GLU A 311 -26.31 15.47 -10.90
C GLU A 311 -27.30 14.30 -10.90
N GLN A 312 -27.23 13.42 -9.91
CA GLN A 312 -28.13 12.28 -9.70
C GLN A 312 -29.46 12.69 -9.04
N ASP A 313 -29.40 13.36 -7.89
CA ASP A 313 -30.55 13.58 -7.02
C ASP A 313 -31.19 14.97 -7.19
N ARG A 314 -30.51 15.89 -7.90
CA ARG A 314 -30.89 17.30 -8.09
C ARG A 314 -31.10 18.07 -6.77
N ASN A 315 -30.47 17.60 -5.69
CA ASN A 315 -30.50 18.23 -4.38
C ASN A 315 -29.66 19.53 -4.35
N THR A 316 -30.28 20.66 -4.07
CA THR A 316 -29.59 21.96 -3.97
C THR A 316 -28.57 22.02 -2.83
N ALA A 317 -28.74 21.22 -1.76
CA ALA A 317 -27.76 21.17 -0.67
C ALA A 317 -26.41 20.61 -1.16
N ASP A 318 -26.44 19.56 -1.98
CA ASP A 318 -25.24 18.99 -2.60
C ASP A 318 -24.61 19.96 -3.59
N LEU A 319 -25.41 20.71 -4.35
CA LEU A 319 -24.90 21.76 -5.24
C LEU A 319 -24.12 22.85 -4.46
N ARG A 320 -24.67 23.33 -3.33
CA ARG A 320 -23.98 24.30 -2.46
C ARG A 320 -22.71 23.72 -1.86
N ALA A 321 -22.78 22.49 -1.33
CA ALA A 321 -21.63 21.81 -0.75
C ALA A 321 -20.50 21.61 -1.78
N ALA A 322 -20.85 21.29 -3.03
CA ALA A 322 -19.88 21.19 -4.12
C ALA A 322 -19.20 22.55 -4.40
N ARG A 323 -20.00 23.62 -4.53
CA ARG A 323 -19.52 24.99 -4.77
C ARG A 323 -18.59 25.47 -3.65
N ASP A 324 -18.96 25.23 -2.39
CA ASP A 324 -18.16 25.63 -1.22
C ASP A 324 -16.82 24.87 -1.16
N ALA A 325 -16.84 23.57 -1.45
CA ALA A 325 -15.62 22.75 -1.45
C ALA A 325 -14.64 23.17 -2.57
N TYR A 326 -15.15 23.44 -3.78
CA TYR A 326 -14.31 23.97 -4.87
C TYR A 326 -13.78 25.37 -4.56
N ARG A 327 -14.54 26.20 -3.85
CA ARG A 327 -14.08 27.52 -3.41
C ARG A 327 -12.92 27.40 -2.42
N ALA A 328 -13.04 26.54 -1.42
CA ALA A 328 -11.94 26.29 -0.48
C ALA A 328 -10.68 25.77 -1.22
N ALA A 329 -10.85 24.87 -2.20
CA ALA A 329 -9.75 24.42 -3.05
C ALA A 329 -9.14 25.55 -3.90
N MET A 330 -9.96 26.46 -4.42
CA MET A 330 -9.52 27.62 -5.21
C MET A 330 -8.70 28.61 -4.37
N GLU A 331 -9.07 28.83 -3.10
CA GLU A 331 -8.38 29.75 -2.19
C GLU A 331 -6.96 29.26 -1.85
N THR A 332 -6.76 27.95 -1.75
CA THR A 332 -5.44 27.35 -1.43
C THR A 332 -4.62 26.99 -2.66
N ALA A 333 -5.25 26.58 -3.77
CA ALA A 333 -4.61 26.32 -5.05
C ALA A 333 -4.92 27.42 -6.08
N ALA A 334 -4.50 28.65 -5.77
CA ALA A 334 -4.77 29.84 -6.58
C ALA A 334 -4.28 29.75 -8.05
N GLU A 335 -3.36 28.81 -8.35
CA GLU A 335 -2.83 28.58 -9.70
C GLU A 335 -3.66 27.59 -10.55
N SER A 336 -4.69 26.95 -9.98
CA SER A 336 -5.56 26.03 -10.72
C SER A 336 -6.82 26.71 -11.23
N TYR A 337 -6.84 27.07 -12.51
CA TYR A 337 -8.04 27.67 -13.13
C TYR A 337 -9.26 26.74 -13.10
N TYR A 338 -9.04 25.42 -13.05
CA TYR A 338 -10.10 24.42 -12.98
C TYR A 338 -10.96 24.57 -11.72
N MET A 339 -10.37 24.89 -10.57
CA MET A 339 -11.13 25.07 -9.33
C MET A 339 -12.04 26.30 -9.45
N ALA A 340 -11.49 27.40 -9.93
CA ALA A 340 -12.22 28.64 -10.17
C ALA A 340 -13.37 28.45 -11.20
N ALA A 341 -13.10 27.75 -12.31
CA ALA A 341 -14.12 27.42 -13.31
C ALA A 341 -15.27 26.59 -12.73
N ASN A 342 -14.97 25.61 -11.85
CA ASN A 342 -16.00 24.83 -11.17
C ASN A 342 -16.84 25.68 -10.20
N VAL A 343 -16.22 26.60 -9.45
CA VAL A 343 -16.97 27.56 -8.61
C VAL A 343 -17.91 28.38 -9.48
N GLY A 344 -17.42 28.91 -10.61
CA GLY A 344 -18.21 29.67 -11.57
C GLY A 344 -19.44 28.90 -12.07
N GLU A 345 -19.24 27.68 -12.57
CA GLU A 345 -20.31 26.84 -13.13
C GLU A 345 -21.38 26.52 -12.06
N LEU A 346 -20.95 26.13 -10.86
CA LEU A 346 -21.86 25.74 -9.78
C LEU A 346 -22.60 26.96 -9.19
N SER A 347 -21.96 28.12 -9.12
CA SER A 347 -22.61 29.37 -8.71
C SER A 347 -23.64 29.85 -9.73
N LEU A 348 -23.41 29.69 -11.04
CA LEU A 348 -24.44 29.93 -12.04
C LEU A 348 -25.66 29.01 -11.85
N ALA A 349 -25.43 27.73 -11.58
CA ALA A 349 -26.52 26.78 -11.31
C ALA A 349 -27.30 27.13 -10.03
N LEU A 350 -26.69 27.85 -9.09
CA LEU A 350 -27.33 28.38 -7.88
C LEU A 350 -28.02 29.75 -8.10
N GLY A 351 -27.86 30.37 -9.27
CA GLY A 351 -28.33 31.73 -9.56
C GLY A 351 -27.45 32.84 -8.96
N GLU A 352 -26.25 32.52 -8.49
CA GLU A 352 -25.32 33.44 -7.83
C GLU A 352 -24.39 34.10 -8.87
N ARG A 353 -24.95 34.95 -9.73
CA ARG A 353 -24.21 35.50 -10.88
C ARG A 353 -22.95 36.29 -10.50
N ASP A 354 -23.01 37.09 -9.45
CA ASP A 354 -21.86 37.92 -9.02
C ASP A 354 -20.68 37.05 -8.55
N VAL A 355 -21.00 35.97 -7.83
CA VAL A 355 -20.01 34.99 -7.38
C VAL A 355 -19.41 34.26 -8.58
N ALA A 356 -20.25 33.90 -9.55
CA ALA A 356 -19.78 33.24 -10.76
C ALA A 356 -18.80 34.12 -11.56
N LEU A 357 -19.12 35.40 -11.73
CA LEU A 357 -18.24 36.38 -12.38
C LEU A 357 -16.88 36.48 -11.69
N GLN A 358 -16.86 36.65 -10.36
CA GLN A 358 -15.60 36.70 -9.60
C GLN A 358 -14.75 35.43 -9.77
N ALA A 359 -15.39 34.27 -9.77
CA ALA A 359 -14.70 32.99 -9.97
C ALA A 359 -14.15 32.88 -11.40
N TYR A 360 -14.91 33.29 -12.42
CA TYR A 360 -14.43 33.30 -13.79
C TYR A 360 -13.31 34.32 -14.02
N ASP A 361 -13.36 35.51 -13.41
CA ASP A 361 -12.28 36.50 -13.48
C ASP A 361 -10.96 35.91 -12.93
N SER A 362 -11.05 35.19 -11.81
CA SER A 362 -9.91 34.46 -11.24
C SER A 362 -9.38 33.39 -12.20
N ALA A 363 -10.27 32.59 -12.81
CA ALA A 363 -9.89 31.57 -13.80
C ALA A 363 -9.19 32.21 -15.03
N VAL A 364 -9.76 33.29 -15.58
CA VAL A 364 -9.22 34.04 -16.72
C VAL A 364 -7.84 34.60 -16.39
N ALA A 365 -7.67 35.21 -15.21
CA ALA A 365 -6.39 35.76 -14.78
C ALA A 365 -5.31 34.66 -14.68
N THR A 366 -5.65 33.49 -14.16
CA THR A 366 -4.74 32.34 -14.05
C THR A 366 -4.38 31.77 -15.44
N ILE A 367 -5.34 31.57 -16.33
CA ILE A 367 -5.09 31.07 -17.70
C ILE A 367 -4.21 32.05 -18.49
N ARG A 368 -4.51 33.35 -18.42
CA ARG A 368 -3.73 34.38 -19.13
C ARG A 368 -2.30 34.47 -18.58
N ARG A 369 -2.09 34.26 -17.29
CA ARG A 369 -0.77 34.25 -16.66
C ARG A 369 0.04 32.99 -17.01
N SER A 370 -0.58 31.81 -17.01
CA SER A 370 0.09 30.56 -17.34
C SER A 370 0.38 30.41 -18.84
N GLY A 371 -0.39 31.11 -19.68
CA GLY A 371 -0.33 30.96 -21.14
C GLY A 371 -0.92 29.65 -21.63
N GLU A 372 -1.69 28.94 -20.80
CA GLU A 372 -2.28 27.65 -21.16
C GLU A 372 -3.34 27.82 -22.26
N ARG A 373 -3.18 27.09 -23.37
CA ARG A 373 -4.11 27.08 -24.51
C ARG A 373 -4.57 25.67 -24.83
N SER A 374 -5.19 25.00 -23.85
CA SER A 374 -5.89 23.73 -24.05
C SER A 374 -7.33 23.98 -24.52
N VAL A 375 -7.97 22.95 -25.07
CA VAL A 375 -9.42 22.99 -25.38
C VAL A 375 -10.23 23.42 -24.14
N TRP A 376 -9.81 22.94 -22.96
CA TRP A 376 -10.48 23.25 -21.70
C TRP A 376 -10.23 24.68 -21.22
N SER A 377 -9.00 25.19 -21.33
CA SER A 377 -8.71 26.58 -20.95
C SER A 377 -9.47 27.56 -21.86
N LEU A 378 -9.50 27.31 -23.17
CA LEU A 378 -10.30 28.10 -24.12
C LEU A 378 -11.80 28.01 -23.84
N ALA A 379 -12.32 26.81 -23.52
CA ALA A 379 -13.73 26.65 -23.17
C ALA A 379 -14.10 27.41 -21.88
N THR A 380 -13.19 27.44 -20.90
CA THR A 380 -13.35 28.25 -19.68
C THR A 380 -13.33 29.75 -20.00
N LEU A 381 -12.39 30.23 -20.82
CA LEU A 381 -12.35 31.63 -21.25
C LEU A 381 -13.63 32.02 -22.00
N ALA A 382 -14.11 31.18 -22.93
CA ALA A 382 -15.34 31.42 -23.68
C ALA A 382 -16.55 31.50 -22.74
N THR A 383 -16.63 30.60 -21.76
CA THR A 383 -17.69 30.61 -20.75
C THR A 383 -17.64 31.89 -19.92
N ALA A 384 -16.46 32.31 -19.48
CA ALA A 384 -16.26 33.55 -18.74
C ALA A 384 -16.75 34.78 -19.54
N ALA A 385 -16.33 34.89 -20.81
CA ALA A 385 -16.73 35.97 -21.71
C ALA A 385 -18.26 36.01 -21.91
N ILE A 386 -18.91 34.85 -22.09
CA ILE A 386 -20.38 34.77 -22.20
C ILE A 386 -21.06 35.30 -20.92
N VAL A 387 -20.56 34.91 -19.74
CA VAL A 387 -21.15 35.31 -18.45
C VAL A 387 -20.97 36.80 -18.20
N ALA A 388 -19.82 37.36 -18.62
CA ALA A 388 -19.49 38.79 -18.58
C ALA A 388 -20.25 39.64 -19.61
N GLY A 389 -20.85 39.01 -20.63
CA GLY A 389 -21.54 39.70 -21.72
C GLY A 389 -20.61 40.20 -22.84
N GLU A 390 -19.40 39.66 -22.91
CA GLU A 390 -18.37 39.99 -23.91
C GLU A 390 -18.58 39.14 -25.17
N SER A 391 -19.65 39.42 -25.93
CA SER A 391 -20.10 38.58 -27.04
C SER A 391 -19.05 38.36 -28.14
N GLU A 392 -18.25 39.37 -28.49
CA GLU A 392 -17.22 39.24 -29.52
C GLU A 392 -16.08 38.31 -29.09
N GLU A 393 -15.57 38.47 -27.87
CA GLU A 393 -14.52 37.61 -27.31
C GLU A 393 -15.00 36.17 -27.17
N ALA A 394 -16.23 35.98 -26.69
CA ALA A 394 -16.85 34.65 -26.59
C ALA A 394 -16.89 33.92 -27.94
N LEU A 395 -17.37 34.57 -29.00
CA LEU A 395 -17.47 33.96 -30.33
C LEU A 395 -16.09 33.68 -30.93
N SER A 396 -15.12 34.56 -30.71
CA SER A 396 -13.73 34.34 -31.15
C SER A 396 -13.15 33.08 -30.50
N LEU A 397 -13.26 32.96 -29.17
CA LEU A 397 -12.74 31.82 -28.41
C LEU A 397 -13.43 30.50 -28.80
N LEU A 398 -14.74 30.51 -29.02
CA LEU A 398 -15.47 29.34 -29.51
C LEU A 398 -15.01 28.92 -30.92
N GLY A 399 -14.74 29.90 -31.79
CA GLY A 399 -14.16 29.65 -33.12
C GLY A 399 -12.76 29.04 -33.04
N GLU A 400 -11.91 29.52 -32.12
CA GLU A 400 -10.59 28.93 -31.85
C GLU A 400 -10.70 27.47 -31.41
N ILE A 401 -11.61 27.15 -30.50
CA ILE A 401 -11.85 25.75 -30.07
C ILE A 401 -12.25 24.89 -31.27
N GLY A 402 -13.16 25.37 -32.12
CA GLY A 402 -13.60 24.63 -33.30
C GLY A 402 -12.51 24.38 -34.34
N ALA A 403 -11.46 25.22 -34.35
CA ALA A 403 -10.31 25.06 -35.24
C ALA A 403 -9.25 24.08 -34.69
N LEU A 404 -9.34 23.69 -33.41
CA LEU A 404 -8.48 22.66 -32.83
C LEU A 404 -8.92 21.26 -33.29
N ASP A 405 -7.96 20.35 -33.44
CA ASP A 405 -8.22 18.93 -33.67
C ASP A 405 -8.70 18.26 -32.36
N CYS A 406 -9.98 18.49 -32.05
CA CYS A 406 -10.61 18.09 -30.81
C CYS A 406 -11.42 16.80 -31.00
N PRO A 407 -11.29 15.81 -30.09
CA PRO A 407 -12.09 14.60 -30.13
C PRO A 407 -13.60 14.92 -30.16
N PRO A 408 -14.43 14.20 -30.96
CA PRO A 408 -15.86 14.47 -31.05
C PRO A 408 -16.60 14.44 -29.70
N ARG A 409 -16.11 13.61 -28.78
CA ARG A 409 -16.63 13.51 -27.40
C ARG A 409 -16.45 14.81 -26.63
N ASP A 410 -15.29 15.43 -26.72
CA ASP A 410 -14.95 16.64 -25.97
C ASP A 410 -15.73 17.84 -26.52
N LEU A 411 -15.88 17.93 -27.84
CA LEU A 411 -16.76 18.91 -28.48
C LEU A 411 -18.20 18.76 -28.01
N GLU A 412 -18.72 17.53 -27.90
CA GLU A 412 -20.08 17.32 -27.38
C GLU A 412 -20.22 17.71 -25.91
N THR A 413 -19.19 17.51 -25.10
CA THR A 413 -19.15 18.03 -23.72
C THR A 413 -19.27 19.55 -23.71
N ILE A 414 -18.54 20.27 -24.56
CA ILE A 414 -18.61 21.74 -24.67
C ILE A 414 -19.98 22.19 -25.14
N ARG A 415 -20.57 21.54 -26.16
CA ARG A 415 -21.94 21.85 -26.62
C ARG A 415 -22.96 21.70 -25.49
N ASN A 416 -22.86 20.63 -24.70
CA ASN A 416 -23.73 20.41 -23.55
C ASN A 416 -23.54 21.48 -22.47
N SER A 417 -22.31 21.93 -22.23
CA SER A 417 -22.03 23.05 -21.33
C SER A 417 -22.66 24.36 -21.83
N LEU A 418 -22.58 24.67 -23.13
CA LEU A 418 -23.24 25.86 -23.71
C LEU A 418 -24.77 25.83 -23.60
N ARG A 419 -25.38 24.65 -23.77
CA ARG A 419 -26.83 24.47 -23.55
C ARG A 419 -27.22 24.75 -22.10
N ARG A 420 -26.46 24.22 -21.13
CA ARG A 420 -26.68 24.52 -19.70
C ARG A 420 -26.48 25.99 -19.39
N LEU A 421 -25.45 26.60 -19.99
CA LEU A 421 -25.13 28.02 -19.81
C LEU A 421 -26.26 28.92 -20.30
N ARG A 422 -26.86 28.60 -21.46
CA ARG A 422 -28.07 29.28 -21.95
C ARG A 422 -29.17 29.24 -20.89
N ASP A 423 -29.44 28.07 -20.33
CA ASP A 423 -30.51 27.88 -19.36
C ASP A 423 -30.25 28.68 -18.07
N HIS A 424 -29.02 28.63 -17.54
CA HIS A 424 -28.64 29.38 -16.33
C HIS A 424 -28.70 30.90 -16.53
N LEU A 425 -28.35 31.39 -17.73
CA LEU A 425 -28.36 32.82 -18.05
C LEU A 425 -29.70 33.31 -18.60
N SER A 426 -30.67 32.41 -18.84
CA SER A 426 -31.89 32.71 -19.58
C SER A 426 -31.61 33.38 -20.95
N ALA A 427 -30.54 32.97 -21.62
CA ALA A 427 -30.14 33.51 -22.92
C ALA A 427 -31.10 33.05 -24.03
N SER A 428 -31.16 33.80 -25.13
CA SER A 428 -32.08 33.51 -26.22
C SER A 428 -31.65 32.26 -27.01
N ALA A 429 -32.59 31.70 -27.78
CA ALA A 429 -32.27 30.61 -28.72
C ALA A 429 -31.28 31.07 -29.81
N GLU A 430 -31.31 32.36 -30.17
CA GLU A 430 -30.39 32.97 -31.13
C GLU A 430 -28.97 33.06 -30.58
N ASP A 431 -28.81 33.42 -29.31
CA ASP A 431 -27.50 33.42 -28.63
C ASP A 431 -26.87 32.02 -28.65
N LEU A 432 -27.64 30.99 -28.28
CA LEU A 432 -27.15 29.61 -28.31
C LEU A 432 -26.80 29.17 -29.74
N ALA A 433 -27.61 29.53 -30.74
CA ALA A 433 -27.32 29.22 -32.13
C ALA A 433 -26.02 29.89 -32.60
N SER A 434 -25.77 31.13 -32.19
CA SER A 434 -24.54 31.87 -32.46
C SER A 434 -23.33 31.17 -31.83
N TRP A 435 -23.41 30.78 -30.56
CA TRP A 435 -22.32 30.06 -29.87
C TRP A 435 -21.99 28.73 -30.53
N LEU A 436 -23.01 27.92 -30.82
CA LEU A 436 -22.84 26.63 -31.50
C LEU A 436 -22.33 26.78 -32.93
N GLY A 437 -22.76 27.85 -33.62
CA GLY A 437 -22.31 28.21 -34.95
C GLY A 437 -20.82 28.56 -34.97
N ALA A 438 -20.36 29.42 -34.06
CA ALA A 438 -18.95 29.78 -33.91
C ALA A 438 -18.07 28.54 -33.63
N LEU A 439 -18.51 27.69 -32.70
CA LEU A 439 -17.84 26.42 -32.38
C LEU A 439 -17.73 25.48 -33.61
N SER A 440 -18.69 25.52 -34.53
CA SER A 440 -18.71 24.67 -35.72
C SER A 440 -17.97 25.28 -36.92
N ALA A 441 -17.88 26.61 -37.00
CA ALA A 441 -17.25 27.32 -38.12
C ALA A 441 -15.72 27.12 -38.19
N GLY A 442 -15.06 26.87 -37.05
CA GLY A 442 -13.64 26.48 -37.02
C GLY A 442 -13.36 25.13 -37.69
N ILE A 443 -14.31 24.18 -37.63
CA ILE A 443 -14.19 22.82 -38.19
C ILE A 443 -14.19 22.86 -39.73
N LEU A 444 -14.97 23.76 -40.32
CA LEU A 444 -15.07 23.90 -41.78
C LEU A 444 -13.81 24.51 -42.43
N ARG A 445 -12.93 25.14 -41.64
CA ARG A 445 -11.67 25.70 -42.12
C ARG A 445 -10.49 24.70 -42.04
N SER A 446 -10.63 23.60 -41.30
CA SER A 446 -9.59 22.59 -41.10
C SER A 446 -9.75 21.33 -41.96
N THR A 447 -10.91 21.12 -42.61
CA THR A 447 -11.02 20.08 -43.65
C THR A 447 -10.28 20.51 -44.91
N PRO A 448 -9.24 19.78 -45.38
CA PRO A 448 -8.65 20.06 -46.67
C PRO A 448 -9.75 19.87 -47.71
N VAL A 449 -10.00 20.92 -48.48
CA VAL A 449 -10.80 20.83 -49.71
C VAL A 449 -10.07 19.80 -50.58
N ASP A 450 -10.66 18.62 -50.73
CA ASP A 450 -10.25 17.65 -51.73
C ASP A 450 -10.58 18.26 -53.10
N VAL A 451 -9.64 19.07 -53.61
CA VAL A 451 -9.68 19.57 -54.98
C VAL A 451 -9.26 18.39 -55.84
N GLY A 452 -10.27 17.64 -56.28
CA GLY A 452 -10.11 16.46 -57.11
C GLY A 452 -9.13 16.67 -58.26
N ARG A 453 -8.39 15.60 -58.53
CA ARG A 453 -7.75 15.33 -59.82
C ARG A 453 -8.02 13.90 -60.22
#